data_AF-A0A5C7B9W2-F1
#
_entry.id   AF-A0A5C7B9W2-F1
#
_cell.length_a   1.000
_cell.length_b   1.000
_cell.length_c   1.000
_cell.angle_alpha   90.00
_cell.angle_beta   90.00
_cell.angle_gamma   90.00
#
_symmetry.space_group_name_H-M   'P 1'
#
loop_
_entity.id
_entity.type
_entity.pdbx_description
1 polymer ?
#
loop_
_entity_poly.entity_id
_entity_poly.type
_entity_poly.pdbx_seq_one_letter_code
_entity_poly.pdbx_strand_id
1 'polypeptide(L)'
;MNQEQENGEKRKNVPLSNSEAASFFFIPIGFAKIDRWKNTDFNETEIERFKKFGFDRKIKQASEMRKFGMVFYISIAIILVYLIK
;
A
#
# COMPACT_ATOMS: atom_id res chain seq x y z
N MET A 1 -28.93 -16.47 1.02
CA MET A 1 -27.97 -15.34 0.99
C MET A 1 -28.04 -14.73 -0.40
N ASN A 2 -28.12 -13.40 -0.53
CA ASN A 2 -28.16 -12.76 -1.87
C ASN A 2 -26.75 -12.78 -2.49
N GLN A 3 -26.64 -12.92 -3.82
CA GLN A 3 -25.37 -12.95 -4.55
C GLN A 3 -24.52 -11.71 -4.29
N GLU A 4 -25.16 -10.56 -4.07
CA GLU A 4 -24.49 -9.30 -3.72
C GLU A 4 -23.78 -9.38 -2.36
N GLN A 5 -24.40 -10.01 -1.37
CA GLN A 5 -23.81 -10.19 -0.03
C GLN A 5 -22.62 -11.14 -0.09
N GLU A 6 -22.75 -12.24 -0.84
CA GLU A 6 -21.66 -13.21 -1.02
C GLU A 6 -20.47 -12.58 -1.73
N ASN A 7 -20.72 -11.78 -2.78
CA ASN A 7 -19.68 -11.05 -3.50
C ASN A 7 -19.01 -9.97 -2.62
N GLY A 8 -19.79 -9.31 -1.75
CA GLY A 8 -19.25 -8.37 -0.76
C GLY A 8 -18.33 -9.04 0.25
N GLU A 9 -18.75 -10.16 0.85
CA GLU A 9 -17.95 -10.93 1.80
C GLU A 9 -16.67 -11.49 1.16
N LYS A 10 -16.75 -11.95 -0.09
CA LYS A 10 -15.57 -12.37 -0.86
C LYS A 10 -14.59 -11.20 -0.99
N ARG A 11 -15.05 -10.02 -1.41
CA ARG A 11 -14.20 -8.81 -1.60
C ARG A 11 -13.47 -8.39 -0.32
N LYS A 12 -14.15 -8.35 0.82
CA LYS A 12 -13.55 -7.99 2.11
C LYS A 12 -12.28 -8.78 2.44
N ASN A 13 -12.26 -10.06 2.04
CA ASN A 13 -11.21 -11.01 2.38
C ASN A 13 -10.18 -11.25 1.26
N VAL A 14 -10.31 -10.58 0.11
CA VAL A 14 -9.34 -10.70 -0.99
C VAL A 14 -7.98 -10.14 -0.54
N PRO A 15 -6.90 -10.91 -0.67
CA PRO A 15 -5.56 -10.41 -0.36
C PRO A 15 -5.05 -9.46 -1.45
N LEU A 16 -4.03 -8.67 -1.13
CA LEU A 16 -3.24 -7.98 -2.13
C LEU A 16 -2.65 -8.99 -3.11
N SER A 17 -2.65 -8.64 -4.39
CA SER A 17 -1.81 -9.33 -5.36
C SER A 17 -0.34 -9.00 -5.09
N ASN A 18 0.56 -9.83 -5.61
CA ASN A 18 1.99 -9.59 -5.49
C ASN A 18 2.41 -8.25 -6.11
N SER A 19 1.76 -7.83 -7.20
CA SER A 19 2.04 -6.54 -7.83
C SER A 19 1.59 -5.36 -6.97
N GLU A 20 0.38 -5.43 -6.39
CA GLU A 20 -0.10 -4.40 -5.48
C GLU A 20 0.80 -4.32 -4.23
N ALA A 21 1.16 -5.47 -3.66
CA ALA A 21 2.06 -5.54 -2.51
C ALA A 21 3.44 -4.94 -2.83
N ALA A 22 4.01 -5.23 -4.00
CA ALA A 22 5.27 -4.66 -4.45
C ALA A 22 5.20 -3.13 -4.56
N SER A 23 4.11 -2.58 -5.12
CA SER A 23 3.94 -1.13 -5.23
C SER A 23 3.94 -0.45 -3.85
N PHE A 24 3.20 -0.99 -2.88
CA PHE A 24 3.19 -0.46 -1.51
C PHE A 24 4.51 -0.63 -0.77
N PHE A 25 5.31 -1.66 -1.12
CA PHE A 25 6.61 -1.91 -0.53
C PHE A 25 7.69 -0.95 -1.05
N PHE A 26 7.80 -0.79 -2.37
CA PHE A 26 8.83 0.06 -2.99
C PHE A 26 8.47 1.55 -2.97
N ILE A 27 7.19 1.88 -2.80
CA ILE A 27 6.72 3.27 -2.64
C ILE A 27 5.99 3.38 -1.28
N PRO A 28 6.68 3.21 -0.15
CA PRO A 28 6.02 3.13 1.16
C PRO A 28 5.52 4.50 1.68
N ILE A 29 6.13 5.58 1.18
CA ILE A 29 5.79 6.97 1.44
C ILE A 29 5.30 7.55 0.12
N GLY A 30 4.16 8.22 0.12
CA GLY A 30 3.69 8.93 -1.06
C GLY A 30 4.67 10.02 -1.46
N PHE A 31 4.82 10.25 -2.76
CA PHE A 31 5.49 11.46 -3.24
C PHE A 31 4.63 12.64 -2.81
N ALA A 32 5.03 13.33 -1.75
CA ALA A 32 4.29 14.47 -1.21
C ALA A 32 4.04 15.47 -2.35
N LYS A 33 2.74 15.71 -2.60
CA LYS A 33 2.14 16.80 -3.38
C LYS A 33 3.15 17.77 -4.01
N ILE A 34 3.79 17.35 -5.10
CA ILE A 34 4.63 18.26 -5.91
C ILE A 34 3.74 19.38 -6.48
N ASP A 35 2.48 19.07 -6.76
CA ASP A 35 1.44 20.03 -7.10
C ASP A 35 0.36 20.10 -6.01
N ARG A 36 0.06 21.30 -5.50
CA ARG A 36 -0.98 21.52 -4.48
C ARG A 36 -2.40 21.22 -4.95
N TRP A 37 -2.59 20.99 -6.26
CA TRP A 37 -3.90 20.90 -6.91
C TRP A 37 -4.30 19.47 -7.33
N LYS A 38 -3.40 18.49 -7.26
CA LYS A 38 -3.71 17.10 -7.65
C LYS A 38 -3.14 16.14 -6.61
N ASN A 39 -4.00 15.31 -6.01
CA ASN A 39 -3.53 14.16 -5.24
C ASN A 39 -2.88 13.17 -6.23
N THR A 40 -1.56 13.25 -6.35
CA THR A 40 -0.73 12.33 -7.14
C THR A 40 -0.16 11.19 -6.30
N ASP A 41 -0.53 11.12 -5.02
CA ASP A 41 -0.13 10.04 -4.13
C ASP A 41 -0.82 8.74 -4.56
N PHE A 42 -0.03 7.86 -5.17
CA PHE A 42 -0.45 6.52 -5.57
C PHE A 42 -1.04 5.75 -4.40
N ASN A 43 -0.45 5.86 -3.20
CA ASN A 43 -0.92 5.14 -2.03
C ASN A 43 -2.29 5.65 -1.58
N GLU A 44 -2.50 6.96 -1.58
CA GLU A 44 -3.79 7.57 -1.21
C GLU A 44 -4.88 7.12 -2.19
N THR A 45 -4.59 7.21 -3.49
CA THR A 45 -5.53 6.82 -4.56
C THR A 45 -5.93 5.34 -4.47
N GLU A 46 -4.95 4.43 -4.30
CA GLU A 46 -5.25 2.99 -4.22
C GLU A 46 -5.96 2.60 -2.93
N ILE A 47 -5.62 3.25 -1.80
CA ILE A 47 -6.33 3.04 -0.53
C ILE A 47 -7.78 3.54 -0.62
N GLU A 48 -8.03 4.68 -1.25
CA GLU A 48 -9.38 5.19 -1.51
C GLU A 48 -10.18 4.23 -2.40
N ARG A 49 -9.54 3.68 -3.44
CA ARG A 49 -10.14 2.63 -4.28
C ARG A 49 -10.55 1.42 -3.46
N PHE A 50 -9.67 0.92 -2.58
CA PHE A 50 -9.97 -0.23 -1.74
C PHE A 50 -11.12 0.05 -0.77
N LYS A 51 -11.16 1.23 -0.15
CA LYS A 51 -12.28 1.65 0.71
C LYS A 51 -13.59 1.69 -0.06
N LYS A 52 -13.59 2.28 -1.26
CA LYS A 52 -14.79 2.41 -2.10
C LYS A 52 -15.42 1.06 -2.46
N PHE A 53 -14.61 0.01 -2.61
CA PHE A 53 -15.08 -1.33 -2.98
C PHE A 53 -15.13 -2.33 -1.81
N GLY A 54 -14.84 -1.89 -0.58
CA GLY A 54 -14.92 -2.72 0.63
C GLY A 54 -13.82 -3.79 0.74
N PHE A 55 -12.60 -3.51 0.26
CA PHE A 55 -11.45 -4.43 0.34
C PHE A 55 -10.68 -4.28 1.66
N ASP A 56 -11.31 -4.65 2.78
CA ASP A 56 -10.75 -4.45 4.13
C ASP A 56 -9.38 -5.10 4.33
N ARG A 57 -9.22 -6.35 3.89
CA ARG A 57 -7.94 -7.07 3.99
C ARG A 57 -6.83 -6.39 3.19
N LYS A 58 -7.14 -5.90 1.98
CA LYS A 58 -6.14 -5.20 1.15
C LYS A 58 -5.65 -3.92 1.82
N ILE A 59 -6.53 -3.17 2.46
CA ILE A 59 -6.15 -1.95 3.21
C ILE A 59 -5.18 -2.29 4.33
N LYS A 60 -5.44 -3.36 5.09
CA LYS A 60 -4.55 -3.80 6.17
C LYS A 60 -3.18 -4.22 5.62
N GLN A 61 -3.16 -5.08 4.60
CA GLN A 61 -1.93 -5.56 4.00
C GLN A 61 -1.14 -4.41 3.34
N ALA A 62 -1.80 -3.44 2.74
CA ALA A 62 -1.14 -2.28 2.16
C ALA A 62 -0.40 -1.46 3.24
N SER A 63 -1.02 -1.29 4.41
CA SER A 63 -0.36 -0.64 5.56
C SER A 63 0.86 -1.43 6.05
N GLU A 64 0.77 -2.76 6.11
CA GLU A 64 1.89 -3.64 6.48
C GLU A 64 3.03 -3.55 5.47
N MET A 65 2.74 -3.65 4.16
CA MET A 65 3.75 -3.55 3.10
C MET A 65 4.47 -2.19 3.12
N ARG A 66 3.75 -1.10 3.40
CA ARG A 66 4.36 0.23 3.56
C ARG A 66 5.33 0.27 4.74
N LYS A 67 4.96 -0.31 5.88
CA LYS A 67 5.86 -0.40 7.05
C LYS A 67 7.11 -1.22 6.72
N PHE A 68 6.95 -2.36 6.05
CA PHE A 68 8.09 -3.17 5.62
C PHE A 68 8.99 -2.44 4.63
N GLY A 69 8.42 -1.71 3.69
CA GLY A 69 9.17 -0.84 2.77
C GLY A 69 9.98 0.23 3.49
N MET A 70 9.38 0.92 4.48
CA MET A 70 10.11 1.89 5.30
C MET A 70 11.29 1.26 6.03
N VAL A 71 11.08 0.11 6.69
CA VAL A 71 12.14 -0.62 7.39
C VAL A 71 13.24 -1.03 6.42
N PHE A 72 12.87 -1.53 5.24
CA PHE A 72 13.81 -1.94 4.20
C PHE A 72 14.73 -0.78 3.77
N TYR A 73 14.18 0.39 3.46
CA TYR A 73 14.99 1.56 3.08
C TYR A 73 15.87 2.07 4.22
N ILE A 74 15.39 2.04 5.47
CA ILE A 74 16.20 2.38 6.65
C ILE A 74 17.38 1.40 6.79
N SER A 75 17.15 0.10 6.64
CA SER A 75 18.19 -0.92 6.68
C SER A 75 19.24 -0.72 5.60
N ILE A 76 18.82 -0.42 4.35
CA ILE A 76 19.75 -0.11 3.25
C ILE A 76 20.58 1.13 3.60
N ALA A 77 19.96 2.21 4.09
CA ALA A 77 20.68 3.43 4.45
C ALA A 77 21.77 3.17 5.52
N ILE A 78 21.47 2.36 6.53
CA ILE A 78 22.44 1.97 7.57
C ILE A 78 23.61 1.19 6.96
N ILE A 79 23.33 0.23 6.09
CA ILE A 79 24.37 -0.57 5.41
C ILE A 79 25.26 0.32 4.55
N LEU A 80 24.67 1.25 3.78
CA LEU A 80 25.44 2.18 2.94
C LEU A 80 26.35 3.08 3.78
N VAL A 81 25.85 3.63 4.89
CA VAL A 81 26.67 4.43 5.81
C VAL A 81 27.82 3.61 6.39
N TYR A 82 27.58 2.34 6.71
CA TYR A 82 28.63 1.44 7.20
C TYR A 82 29.70 1.12 6.14
N LEU A 83 29.30 0.94 4.88
CA LEU A 83 30.23 0.60 3.78
C LEU A 83 31.06 1.79 3.28
N ILE A 84 30.54 3.01 3.40
CA ILE A 84 31.23 4.23 2.95
C ILE A 84 32.24 4.73 4.01
N LYS A 85 32.08 4.30 5.27
CA LYS A 85 33.01 4.59 6.36
C LYS A 85 34.21 3.64 6.32
#